data_AF-A0ABD3WN12-F1
#
_entry.id   AF-A0ABD3WN12-F1
#
_cell.length_a   1.000
_cell.length_b   1.000
_cell.length_c   1.000
_cell.angle_alpha   90.00
_cell.angle_beta   90.00
_cell.angle_gamma   90.00
#
_symmetry.space_group_name_H-M   'P 1'
#
loop_
_entity.id
_entity.type
_entity.pdbx_description
1 polymer ?
#
loop_
_entity_poly.entity_id
_entity_poly.type
_entity_poly.pdbx_seq_one_letter_code
_entity_poly.pdbx_strand_id
1 'polypeptide(L)'
;MKDALSKDSPKTKTKKVLRHLAGNNSSLNKVRRSLEFHYALIKQLRLKYKLKENKKKVSHAVIGSVIRKYKALSYIRSEIGIRNPSKDDRMKKKGTTIKRMRVDVHQYFERDDNSRITTGVCPTVTKLEDKRQKRLLLDTIENLYEKYRREAKEAISFTTFWRLKPFWVKQKTEKERETCLCKTCENLTFMAIVLYKHKVIKTFNIEVLVTQVVCNPNNKDCMFGNCSSCKEKQVETNIEDFNTEMSWNRWKTEKGKRTFKNGEIKEVTVPKKTQENGSLGHLMDRFHDDLWIKG
;
A
#
# COMPACT_ATOMS: atom_id res chain seq x y z
N MET A 1 -42.50 44.84 -1.75
CA MET A 1 -41.86 44.64 -3.06
C MET A 1 -42.73 43.69 -3.87
N LYS A 2 -43.38 44.21 -4.92
CA LYS A 2 -44.34 43.50 -5.77
C LYS A 2 -43.56 42.63 -6.76
N ASP A 3 -43.47 41.33 -6.48
CA ASP A 3 -42.87 40.39 -7.40
C ASP A 3 -43.68 40.33 -8.70
N ALA A 4 -42.97 40.48 -9.82
CA ALA A 4 -43.47 40.35 -11.16
C ALA A 4 -44.25 39.03 -11.33
N LEU A 5 -45.58 39.11 -11.34
CA LEU A 5 -46.43 38.05 -11.85
C LEU A 5 -46.08 37.84 -13.34
N SER A 6 -45.26 36.83 -13.58
CA SER A 6 -44.93 36.30 -14.90
C SER A 6 -46.17 36.26 -15.80
N LYS A 7 -46.09 36.93 -16.96
CA LYS A 7 -47.13 37.02 -18.00
C LYS A 7 -47.58 35.66 -18.58
N ASP A 8 -47.04 34.53 -18.10
CA ASP A 8 -47.36 33.17 -18.54
C ASP A 8 -47.97 32.30 -17.42
N SER A 9 -49.29 32.39 -17.26
CA SER A 9 -50.08 31.45 -16.45
C SER A 9 -50.15 30.07 -17.12
N PRO A 10 -50.29 28.96 -16.37
CA PRO A 10 -50.62 27.63 -16.92
C PRO A 10 -51.76 27.65 -17.95
N LYS A 11 -52.78 28.50 -17.72
CA LYS A 11 -53.90 28.73 -18.64
C LYS A 11 -53.45 29.40 -19.94
N THR A 12 -52.55 30.39 -19.87
CA THR A 12 -52.02 31.11 -21.03
C THR A 12 -51.13 30.21 -21.90
N LYS A 13 -50.32 29.34 -21.30
CA LYS A 13 -49.49 28.35 -22.01
C LYS A 13 -50.35 27.30 -22.72
N THR A 14 -51.37 26.79 -22.05
CA THR A 14 -52.30 25.83 -22.66
C THR A 14 -53.03 26.42 -23.86
N LYS A 15 -53.53 27.67 -23.74
CA LYS A 15 -54.15 28.39 -24.86
C LYS A 15 -53.20 28.64 -26.03
N LYS A 16 -51.88 28.77 -25.80
CA LYS A 16 -50.88 28.89 -26.88
C LYS A 16 -50.74 27.58 -27.68
N VAL A 17 -50.70 26.44 -27.01
CA VAL A 17 -50.56 25.12 -27.67
C VAL A 17 -51.84 24.70 -28.41
N LEU A 18 -53.01 24.98 -27.82
CA LEU A 18 -54.30 24.61 -28.41
C LEU A 18 -54.75 25.49 -29.58
N ARG A 19 -54.09 26.63 -29.83
CA ARG A 19 -54.45 27.57 -30.91
C ARG A 19 -54.33 26.97 -32.32
N HIS A 20 -53.56 25.88 -32.47
CA HIS A 20 -53.30 25.22 -33.75
C HIS A 20 -54.00 23.87 -33.91
N LEU A 21 -54.86 23.48 -32.96
CA LEU A 21 -55.53 22.18 -32.96
C LEU A 21 -57.01 22.35 -33.36
N ALA A 22 -57.37 21.92 -34.56
CA ALA A 22 -58.75 21.83 -35.02
C ALA A 22 -59.34 20.46 -34.63
N GLY A 23 -60.42 20.44 -33.85
CA GLY A 23 -61.09 19.20 -33.46
C GLY A 23 -62.34 19.42 -32.60
N ASN A 24 -63.15 18.37 -32.42
CA ASN A 24 -64.42 18.38 -31.69
C ASN A 24 -64.30 19.04 -30.29
N ASN A 25 -65.20 19.96 -29.97
CA ASN A 25 -65.16 20.80 -28.76
C ASN A 25 -65.04 20.01 -27.43
N SER A 26 -65.60 18.79 -27.36
CA SER A 26 -65.54 17.96 -26.16
C SER A 26 -64.16 17.33 -25.90
N SER A 27 -63.49 16.80 -26.93
CA SER A 27 -62.15 16.22 -26.80
C SER A 27 -61.10 17.31 -26.57
N LEU A 28 -61.25 18.47 -27.21
CA LEU A 28 -60.39 19.64 -27.00
C LEU A 28 -60.43 20.11 -25.53
N ASN A 29 -61.61 20.11 -24.90
CA ASN A 29 -61.76 20.48 -23.49
C ASN A 29 -61.07 19.49 -22.54
N LYS A 30 -61.11 18.18 -22.84
CA LYS A 30 -60.38 17.16 -22.06
C LYS A 30 -58.86 17.36 -22.17
N VAL A 31 -58.36 17.59 -23.39
CA VAL A 31 -56.94 17.87 -23.64
C VAL A 31 -56.52 19.16 -22.94
N ARG A 32 -57.35 20.21 -23.00
CA ARG A 32 -57.11 21.47 -22.29
C ARG A 32 -56.97 21.30 -20.79
N ARG A 33 -57.89 20.58 -20.15
CA ARG A 33 -57.82 20.32 -18.70
C ARG A 33 -56.57 19.52 -18.33
N SER A 34 -56.19 18.53 -19.14
CA SER A 34 -54.98 17.73 -18.93
C SER A 34 -53.70 18.56 -19.03
N LEU A 35 -53.61 19.45 -20.03
CA LEU A 35 -52.48 20.38 -20.18
C LEU A 35 -52.42 21.42 -19.06
N GLU A 36 -53.56 21.97 -18.66
CA GLU A 36 -53.64 22.91 -17.53
C GLU A 36 -53.16 22.22 -16.23
N PHE A 37 -53.57 20.97 -15.99
CA PHE A 37 -53.10 20.16 -14.88
C PHE A 37 -51.59 19.91 -14.94
N HIS A 38 -51.06 19.52 -16.11
CA HIS A 38 -49.64 19.29 -16.33
C HIS A 38 -48.80 20.53 -16.00
N TYR A 39 -49.17 21.70 -16.52
CA TYR A 39 -48.45 22.94 -16.26
C TYR A 39 -48.56 23.39 -14.80
N ALA A 40 -49.72 23.18 -14.16
CA ALA A 40 -49.90 23.48 -12.74
C ALA A 40 -48.99 22.60 -11.86
N LEU A 41 -48.95 21.30 -12.16
CA LEU A 41 -48.10 20.33 -11.47
C LEU A 41 -46.62 20.69 -11.61
N ILE A 42 -46.14 20.97 -12.83
CA ILE A 42 -44.75 21.40 -13.07
C ILE A 42 -44.43 22.67 -12.29
N LYS A 43 -45.33 23.66 -12.31
CA LYS A 43 -45.13 24.92 -11.58
C LYS A 43 -44.99 24.67 -10.07
N GLN A 44 -45.84 23.81 -9.50
CA GLN A 44 -45.77 23.45 -8.09
C GLN A 44 -44.49 22.67 -7.75
N LEU A 45 -44.07 21.72 -8.59
CA LEU A 45 -42.83 20.96 -8.41
C LEU A 45 -41.60 21.88 -8.45
N ARG A 46 -41.59 22.86 -9.36
CA ARG A 46 -40.52 23.85 -9.47
C ARG A 46 -40.43 24.73 -8.22
N LEU A 47 -41.57 25.16 -7.67
CA LEU A 47 -41.61 25.92 -6.42
C LEU A 47 -41.10 25.07 -5.24
N LYS A 48 -41.60 23.83 -5.08
CA LYS A 48 -41.15 22.90 -4.03
C LYS A 48 -39.65 22.58 -4.15
N TYR A 49 -39.11 22.47 -5.36
CA TYR A 49 -37.68 22.23 -5.59
C TYR A 49 -36.81 23.45 -5.26
N LYS A 50 -37.31 24.67 -5.51
CA LYS A 50 -36.59 25.92 -5.15
C LYS A 50 -36.58 26.17 -3.64
N LEU A 51 -37.69 25.90 -2.95
CA LEU A 51 -37.88 26.22 -1.53
C LEU A 51 -37.27 25.21 -0.56
N LYS A 52 -37.14 23.93 -0.94
CA LYS A 52 -36.64 22.90 -0.01
C LYS A 52 -35.11 22.87 0.08
N GLU A 53 -34.63 22.72 1.31
CA GLU A 53 -33.23 22.46 1.67
C GLU A 53 -32.72 21.12 1.06
N ASN A 54 -33.60 20.11 1.01
CA ASN A 54 -33.29 18.76 0.50
C ASN A 54 -33.77 18.52 -0.95
N LYS A 55 -33.14 19.24 -1.90
CA LYS A 55 -33.39 19.12 -3.36
C LYS A 55 -33.34 17.69 -3.90
N LYS A 56 -32.48 16.83 -3.32
CA LYS A 56 -32.31 15.41 -3.73
C LYS A 56 -33.58 14.57 -3.51
N LYS A 57 -34.24 14.72 -2.35
CA LYS A 57 -35.45 13.93 -2.02
C LYS A 57 -36.60 14.25 -2.98
N VAL A 58 -36.77 15.54 -3.30
CA VAL A 58 -37.78 15.99 -4.27
C VAL A 58 -37.47 15.46 -5.67
N SER A 59 -36.21 15.50 -6.12
CA SER A 59 -35.84 14.96 -7.43
C SER A 59 -36.06 13.44 -7.53
N HIS A 60 -35.81 12.69 -6.45
CA HIS A 60 -36.04 11.24 -6.42
C HIS A 60 -37.52 10.87 -6.44
N ALA A 61 -38.37 11.63 -5.75
CA ALA A 61 -39.82 11.42 -5.76
C ALA A 61 -40.44 11.64 -7.15
N VAL A 62 -39.89 12.59 -7.92
CA VAL A 62 -40.36 12.85 -9.29
C VAL A 62 -39.72 11.89 -10.29
N ILE A 63 -38.44 11.56 -10.16
CA ILE A 63 -37.70 10.73 -11.12
C ILE A 63 -37.83 9.24 -10.79
N GLY A 64 -38.97 8.67 -11.16
CA GLY A 64 -39.27 7.24 -11.01
C GLY A 64 -38.89 6.35 -12.21
N SER A 65 -39.21 5.06 -12.11
CA SER A 65 -39.01 4.07 -13.18
C SER A 65 -39.83 4.37 -14.44
N VAL A 66 -41.05 4.90 -14.28
CA VAL A 66 -41.96 5.25 -15.38
C VAL A 66 -41.35 6.31 -16.30
N ILE A 67 -40.81 7.39 -15.73
CA ILE A 67 -40.18 8.47 -16.50
C ILE A 67 -38.92 7.99 -17.24
N ARG A 68 -38.19 7.03 -16.65
CA ARG A 68 -37.04 6.42 -17.31
C ARG A 68 -37.46 5.50 -18.46
N LYS A 69 -38.52 4.71 -18.28
CA LYS A 69 -39.11 3.83 -19.31
C LYS A 69 -39.46 4.62 -20.57
N TYR A 70 -40.09 5.80 -20.41
CA TYR A 70 -40.49 6.66 -21.53
C TYR A 70 -39.42 7.70 -21.95
N LYS A 71 -38.17 7.57 -21.49
CA LYS A 71 -37.04 8.47 -21.84
C LYS A 71 -37.30 9.98 -21.63
N ALA A 72 -38.29 10.36 -20.81
CA ALA A 72 -38.71 11.75 -20.57
C ALA A 72 -37.85 12.49 -19.52
N LEU A 73 -36.73 11.88 -19.11
CA LEU A 73 -35.88 12.39 -18.02
C LEU A 73 -35.26 13.75 -18.32
N SER A 74 -34.80 13.96 -19.56
CA SER A 74 -34.20 15.24 -19.98
C SER A 74 -35.23 16.37 -19.93
N TYR A 75 -36.43 16.10 -20.46
CA TYR A 75 -37.56 17.04 -20.51
C TYR A 75 -38.04 17.47 -19.11
N ILE A 76 -38.17 16.51 -18.19
CA ILE A 76 -38.60 16.84 -16.82
C ILE A 76 -37.52 17.62 -16.06
N ARG A 77 -36.24 17.34 -16.30
CA ARG A 77 -35.14 18.09 -15.69
C ARG A 77 -35.10 19.54 -16.16
N SER A 78 -35.33 19.81 -17.44
CA SER A 78 -35.39 21.18 -17.97
C SER A 78 -36.59 21.97 -17.43
N GLU A 79 -37.76 21.34 -17.34
CA GLU A 79 -38.98 21.99 -16.84
C GLU A 79 -38.91 22.32 -15.34
N ILE A 80 -38.39 21.41 -14.52
CA ILE A 80 -38.24 21.60 -13.07
C ILE A 80 -37.02 22.50 -12.75
N GLY A 81 -36.04 22.59 -13.66
CA GLY A 81 -34.80 23.33 -13.45
C GLY A 81 -33.75 22.55 -12.64
N ILE A 82 -33.74 21.23 -12.76
CA ILE A 82 -32.70 20.37 -12.17
C ILE A 82 -31.46 20.47 -13.06
N ARG A 83 -30.41 21.13 -12.56
CA ARG A 83 -29.15 21.28 -13.29
C ARG A 83 -28.45 19.93 -13.39
N ASN A 84 -28.11 19.51 -14.61
CA ASN A 84 -27.16 18.41 -14.80
C ASN A 84 -25.77 18.91 -14.40
N PRO A 85 -25.00 18.16 -13.59
CA PRO A 85 -23.62 18.54 -13.31
C PRO A 85 -22.85 18.61 -14.63
N SER A 86 -22.17 19.74 -14.83
CA SER A 86 -21.35 19.95 -16.02
C SER A 86 -20.21 18.92 -16.07
N LYS A 87 -19.57 18.76 -17.23
CA LYS A 87 -18.38 17.91 -17.35
C LYS A 87 -17.28 18.39 -16.38
N ASP A 88 -17.13 19.70 -16.24
CA ASP A 88 -16.19 20.33 -15.31
C ASP A 88 -16.53 20.07 -13.86
N ASP A 89 -17.80 20.12 -13.45
CA ASP A 89 -18.21 19.82 -12.07
C ASP A 89 -17.88 18.37 -11.70
N ARG A 90 -18.06 17.44 -12.63
CA ARG A 90 -17.71 16.02 -12.43
C ARG A 90 -16.21 15.83 -12.35
N MET A 91 -15.44 16.51 -13.21
CA MET A 91 -13.98 16.47 -13.19
C MET A 91 -13.41 17.06 -11.90
N LYS A 92 -13.91 18.21 -11.45
CA LYS A 92 -13.54 18.84 -10.18
C LYS A 92 -13.78 17.91 -8.99
N LYS A 93 -14.97 17.29 -8.92
CA LYS A 93 -15.30 16.36 -7.83
C LYS A 93 -14.43 15.10 -7.82
N LYS A 94 -14.12 14.54 -9.00
CA LYS A 94 -13.17 13.41 -9.12
C LYS A 94 -11.76 13.82 -8.67
N GLY A 95 -11.31 15.01 -9.07
CA GLY A 95 -10.02 15.57 -8.67
C GLY A 95 -9.89 15.74 -7.15
N THR A 96 -10.94 16.24 -6.48
CA THR A 96 -10.93 16.41 -5.02
C THR A 96 -10.87 15.08 -4.27
N THR A 97 -11.58 14.04 -4.75
CA THR A 97 -11.52 12.72 -4.09
C THR A 97 -10.14 12.09 -4.25
N ILE A 98 -9.58 12.09 -5.47
CA ILE A 98 -8.24 11.52 -5.71
C ILE A 98 -7.17 12.26 -4.91
N LYS A 99 -7.27 13.60 -4.77
CA LYS A 99 -6.35 14.37 -3.93
C LYS A 99 -6.43 13.95 -2.46
N ARG A 100 -7.64 13.78 -1.91
CA ARG A 100 -7.82 13.31 -0.52
C ARG A 100 -7.26 11.91 -0.31
N MET A 101 -7.59 10.97 -1.21
CA MET A 101 -7.04 9.62 -1.18
C MET A 101 -5.51 9.61 -1.28
N ARG A 102 -4.92 10.47 -2.13
CA ARG A 102 -3.47 10.59 -2.24
C ARG A 102 -2.84 11.02 -0.92
N VAL A 103 -3.39 12.04 -0.26
CA VAL A 103 -2.86 12.53 1.02
C VAL A 103 -2.91 11.43 2.08
N ASP A 104 -4.03 10.71 2.17
CA ASP A 104 -4.20 9.61 3.13
C ASP A 104 -3.21 8.47 2.89
N VAL A 105 -3.08 8.03 1.62
CA VAL A 105 -2.11 6.99 1.23
C VAL A 105 -0.67 7.45 1.48
N HIS A 106 -0.34 8.71 1.17
CA HIS A 106 0.98 9.27 1.44
C HIS A 106 1.30 9.26 2.94
N GLN A 107 0.38 9.75 3.76
CA GLN A 107 0.53 9.78 5.21
C GLN A 107 0.73 8.37 5.78
N TYR A 108 -0.01 7.38 5.26
CA TYR A 108 0.16 5.99 5.66
C TYR A 108 1.56 5.46 5.35
N PHE A 109 2.08 5.69 4.13
CA PHE A 109 3.43 5.26 3.77
C PHE A 109 4.53 6.01 4.52
N GLU A 110 4.30 7.25 4.95
CA GLU A 110 5.28 8.06 5.69
C GLU A 110 5.44 7.67 7.16
N ARG A 111 4.57 6.82 7.70
CA ARG A 111 4.72 6.31 9.06
C ARG A 111 5.93 5.38 9.16
N ASP A 112 6.60 5.42 10.31
CA ASP A 112 7.84 4.68 10.56
C ASP A 112 7.65 3.16 10.70
N ASP A 113 6.41 2.71 10.96
CA ASP A 113 5.99 1.30 10.97
C ASP A 113 5.87 0.69 9.55
N ASN A 114 5.63 1.53 8.54
CA ASN A 114 5.42 1.12 7.15
C ASN A 114 6.64 1.36 6.27
N SER A 115 7.37 2.44 6.53
CA SER A 115 8.63 2.72 5.84
C SER A 115 9.63 3.40 6.77
N ARG A 116 10.92 3.13 6.58
CA ARG A 116 12.01 3.78 7.32
C ARG A 116 12.77 4.77 6.47
N ILE A 117 13.32 5.80 7.10
CA ILE A 117 14.29 6.69 6.48
C ILE A 117 15.63 5.95 6.37
N THR A 118 16.39 6.17 5.29
CA THR A 118 17.75 5.63 5.18
C THR A 118 18.73 6.44 6.00
N THR A 119 19.51 5.76 6.85
CA THR A 119 20.57 6.34 7.67
C THR A 119 21.87 6.43 6.86
N GLY A 120 22.21 7.63 6.37
CA GLY A 120 23.40 7.91 5.55
C GLY A 120 23.35 9.34 4.98
N VAL A 121 24.36 9.76 4.18
CA VAL A 121 24.31 11.04 3.41
C VAL A 121 23.03 11.05 2.59
N CYS A 122 22.04 11.82 3.04
CA CYS A 122 20.62 11.70 2.73
C CYS A 122 20.37 11.40 1.25
N PRO A 123 20.14 10.13 0.85
CA PRO A 123 19.84 9.83 -0.52
C PRO A 123 18.46 10.44 -0.82
N THR A 124 18.42 11.38 -1.74
CA THR A 124 17.20 12.05 -2.17
C THR A 124 16.73 11.50 -3.49
N VAL A 125 15.42 11.40 -3.67
CA VAL A 125 14.79 11.08 -4.94
C VAL A 125 14.15 12.36 -5.46
N THR A 126 14.48 12.72 -6.70
CA THR A 126 13.88 13.87 -7.39
C THR A 126 12.95 13.38 -8.48
N LYS A 127 11.73 13.90 -8.55
CA LYS A 127 10.80 13.65 -9.65
C LYS A 127 9.98 14.90 -9.92
N LEU A 128 9.97 15.37 -11.18
CA LEU A 128 9.23 16.57 -11.59
C LEU A 128 9.52 17.77 -10.66
N GLU A 129 10.81 18.05 -10.46
CA GLU A 129 11.31 19.15 -9.60
C GLU A 129 11.03 19.02 -8.09
N ASP A 130 10.28 18.00 -7.64
CA ASP A 130 10.09 17.71 -6.23
C ASP A 130 11.20 16.77 -5.73
N LYS A 131 12.05 17.29 -4.83
CA LYS A 131 13.17 16.57 -4.20
C LYS A 131 12.77 16.14 -2.79
N ARG A 132 12.73 14.83 -2.55
CA ARG A 132 12.31 14.25 -1.27
C ARG A 132 13.34 13.24 -0.74
N GLN A 133 13.41 13.10 0.58
CA GLN A 133 14.25 12.09 1.22
C GLN A 133 13.74 10.68 0.89
N LYS A 134 14.65 9.78 0.50
CA LYS A 134 14.29 8.39 0.20
C LYS A 134 13.82 7.68 1.47
N ARG A 135 12.72 6.95 1.36
CA ARG A 135 12.22 6.02 2.39
C ARG A 135 12.17 4.61 1.83
N LEU A 136 12.44 3.62 2.68
CA LEU A 136 12.43 2.21 2.33
C LEU A 136 11.26 1.52 3.01
N LEU A 137 10.46 0.79 2.23
CA LEU A 137 9.37 -0.03 2.75
C LEU A 137 9.91 -1.11 3.69
N LEU A 138 9.23 -1.31 4.82
CA LEU A 138 9.58 -2.34 5.78
C LEU A 138 9.05 -3.72 5.39
N ASP A 139 7.92 -3.75 4.67
CA ASP A 139 7.15 -4.94 4.32
C ASP A 139 6.77 -4.93 2.82
N THR A 140 6.17 -6.02 2.32
CA THR A 140 5.66 -6.08 0.96
C THR A 140 4.47 -5.15 0.78
N ILE A 141 4.21 -4.72 -0.47
CA ILE A 141 3.13 -3.78 -0.73
C ILE A 141 1.77 -4.47 -0.58
N GLU A 142 1.68 -5.78 -0.81
CA GLU A 142 0.48 -6.57 -0.51
C GLU A 142 0.15 -6.53 0.98
N ASN A 143 1.12 -6.84 1.86
CA ASN A 143 0.92 -6.84 3.31
C ASN A 143 0.56 -5.45 3.85
N LEU A 144 1.22 -4.41 3.33
CA LEU A 144 0.92 -3.02 3.67
C LEU A 144 -0.48 -2.61 3.23
N TYR A 145 -0.97 -3.11 2.09
CA TYR A 145 -2.32 -2.85 1.64
C TYR A 145 -3.38 -3.55 2.51
N GLU A 146 -3.11 -4.78 2.96
CA GLU A 146 -4.01 -5.48 3.88
C GLU A 146 -4.14 -4.74 5.21
N LYS A 147 -3.01 -4.27 5.77
CA LYS A 147 -2.98 -3.41 6.96
C LYS A 147 -3.74 -2.10 6.72
N TYR A 148 -3.44 -1.42 5.61
CA TYR A 148 -4.13 -0.18 5.22
C TYR A 148 -5.64 -0.37 5.12
N ARG A 149 -6.11 -1.46 4.50
CA ARG A 149 -7.55 -1.74 4.34
C ARG A 149 -8.28 -1.88 5.68
N ARG A 150 -7.61 -2.30 6.75
CA ARG A 150 -8.20 -2.40 8.10
C ARG A 150 -8.32 -1.04 8.79
N GLU A 151 -7.41 -0.11 8.49
CA GLU A 151 -7.36 1.22 9.10
C GLU A 151 -8.03 2.33 8.27
N ALA A 152 -8.18 2.11 6.97
CA ALA A 152 -8.60 3.12 6.02
C ALA A 152 -10.06 3.52 6.23
N LYS A 153 -10.30 4.84 6.20
CA LYS A 153 -11.65 5.43 6.27
C LYS A 153 -12.43 5.25 4.97
N GLU A 154 -11.72 5.18 3.84
CA GLU A 154 -12.31 4.99 2.51
C GLU A 154 -11.79 3.69 1.90
N ALA A 155 -12.68 2.91 1.28
CA ALA A 155 -12.28 1.68 0.58
C ALA A 155 -11.55 2.05 -0.72
N ILE A 156 -10.26 1.72 -0.79
CA ILE A 156 -9.41 1.89 -1.98
C ILE A 156 -9.03 0.52 -2.53
N SER A 157 -8.99 0.36 -3.85
CA SER A 157 -8.50 -0.86 -4.49
C SER A 157 -6.97 -0.97 -4.42
N PHE A 158 -6.44 -2.20 -4.42
CA PHE A 158 -4.99 -2.43 -4.44
C PHE A 158 -4.28 -1.66 -5.56
N THR A 159 -4.84 -1.70 -6.77
CA THR A 159 -4.33 -0.97 -7.94
C THR A 159 -4.27 0.54 -7.74
N THR A 160 -5.27 1.11 -7.06
CA THR A 160 -5.32 2.54 -6.77
C THR A 160 -4.33 2.89 -5.68
N PHE A 161 -4.24 2.08 -4.62
CA PHE A 161 -3.25 2.21 -3.55
C PHE A 161 -1.82 2.20 -4.11
N TRP A 162 -1.49 1.23 -4.95
CA TRP A 162 -0.20 1.13 -5.62
C TRP A 162 0.12 2.38 -6.46
N ARG A 163 -0.84 2.86 -7.26
CA ARG A 163 -0.65 4.03 -8.11
C ARG A 163 -0.51 5.34 -7.32
N LEU A 164 -1.13 5.42 -6.14
CA LEU A 164 -1.05 6.57 -5.25
C LEU A 164 0.17 6.54 -4.33
N LYS A 165 0.94 5.45 -4.33
CA LYS A 165 2.18 5.33 -3.55
C LYS A 165 3.15 6.49 -3.86
N PRO A 166 3.71 7.15 -2.83
CA PRO A 166 4.70 8.21 -3.03
C PRO A 166 5.91 7.73 -3.81
N PHE A 167 6.49 8.61 -4.64
CA PHE A 167 7.62 8.24 -5.49
C PHE A 167 8.94 8.08 -4.72
N TRP A 168 9.07 8.75 -3.57
CA TRP A 168 10.24 8.70 -2.68
C TRP A 168 10.27 7.47 -1.77
N VAL A 169 9.17 6.73 -1.69
CA VAL A 169 9.07 5.47 -0.95
C VAL A 169 9.41 4.33 -1.92
N LYS A 170 10.47 3.56 -1.62
CA LYS A 170 11.02 2.50 -2.47
C LYS A 170 11.05 1.17 -1.73
N GLN A 171 11.01 0.06 -2.47
CA GLN A 171 11.33 -1.25 -1.91
C GLN A 171 12.83 -1.31 -1.58
N LYS A 172 13.19 -2.10 -0.58
CA LYS A 172 14.59 -2.35 -0.21
C LYS A 172 15.30 -3.06 -1.35
N THR A 173 16.40 -2.48 -1.82
CA THR A 173 17.34 -3.14 -2.73
C THR A 173 18.22 -4.11 -1.93
N GLU A 174 18.94 -5.03 -2.59
CA GLU A 174 19.75 -6.04 -1.90
C GLU A 174 20.76 -5.45 -0.91
N LYS A 175 21.41 -4.35 -1.31
CA LYS A 175 22.37 -3.60 -0.48
C LYS A 175 21.74 -2.91 0.73
N GLU A 176 20.42 -2.75 0.72
CA GLU A 176 19.65 -2.00 1.74
C GLU A 176 18.89 -2.94 2.68
N ARG A 177 18.99 -4.25 2.45
CA ARG A 177 18.53 -5.28 3.39
C ARG A 177 19.48 -5.30 4.57
N GLU A 178 18.93 -5.26 5.78
CA GLU A 178 19.69 -5.39 7.04
C GLU A 178 20.02 -6.87 7.29
N THR A 179 20.76 -7.47 6.37
CA THR A 179 21.23 -8.85 6.46
C THR A 179 22.75 -8.82 6.65
N CYS A 180 23.28 -9.48 7.68
CA CYS A 180 24.73 -9.65 7.79
C CYS A 180 25.20 -10.57 6.66
N LEU A 181 26.01 -10.03 5.75
CA LEU A 181 26.78 -10.80 4.76
C LEU A 181 28.25 -10.92 5.19
N CYS A 182 28.46 -10.90 6.49
CA CYS A 182 29.77 -11.01 7.09
C CYS A 182 30.26 -12.47 7.02
N LYS A 183 31.55 -12.64 6.71
CA LYS A 183 32.23 -13.95 6.65
C LYS A 183 31.98 -14.80 7.90
N THR A 184 31.91 -14.17 9.07
CA THR A 184 31.67 -14.82 10.37
C THR A 184 30.28 -15.45 10.44
N CYS A 185 29.21 -14.67 10.26
CA CYS A 185 27.84 -15.22 10.31
C CYS A 185 27.56 -16.21 9.19
N GLU A 186 28.13 -16.02 8.00
CA GLU A 186 27.91 -16.96 6.90
C GLU A 186 28.64 -18.30 7.13
N ASN A 187 29.86 -18.26 7.68
CA ASN A 187 30.56 -19.47 8.11
C ASN A 187 29.82 -20.20 9.23
N LEU A 188 29.29 -19.46 10.21
CA LEU A 188 28.47 -20.01 11.29
C LEU A 188 27.22 -20.72 10.74
N THR A 189 26.59 -20.12 9.73
CA THR A 189 25.45 -20.72 9.02
C THR A 189 25.84 -22.05 8.35
N PHE A 190 26.98 -22.11 7.66
CA PHE A 190 27.42 -23.36 7.03
C PHE A 190 27.66 -24.47 8.04
N MET A 191 28.23 -24.16 9.21
CA MET A 191 28.43 -25.12 10.29
C MET A 191 27.09 -25.59 10.87
N ALA A 192 26.17 -24.68 11.17
CA ALA A 192 24.84 -25.00 11.68
C ALA A 192 24.03 -25.90 10.71
N ILE A 193 24.11 -25.67 9.40
CA ILE A 193 23.44 -26.52 8.40
C ILE A 193 23.97 -27.96 8.46
N VAL A 194 25.28 -28.14 8.57
CA VAL A 194 25.88 -29.49 8.64
C VAL A 194 25.49 -30.17 9.95
N LEU A 195 25.61 -29.48 11.10
CA LEU A 195 25.19 -30.03 12.39
C LEU A 195 23.71 -30.40 12.42
N TYR A 196 22.84 -29.59 11.82
CA TYR A 196 21.40 -29.88 11.71
C TYR A 196 21.13 -31.09 10.82
N LYS A 197 21.82 -31.22 9.68
CA LYS A 197 21.70 -32.37 8.79
C LYS A 197 22.06 -33.69 9.48
N HIS A 198 23.05 -33.65 10.37
CA HIS A 198 23.47 -34.79 11.20
C HIS A 198 22.65 -34.93 12.50
N LYS A 199 21.56 -34.16 12.66
CA LYS A 199 20.66 -34.18 13.83
C LYS A 199 21.34 -33.90 15.16
N VAL A 200 22.50 -33.25 15.12
CA VAL A 200 23.26 -32.86 16.33
C VAL A 200 22.56 -31.70 17.03
N ILE A 201 22.03 -30.75 16.25
CA ILE A 201 21.29 -29.58 16.76
C ILE A 201 19.83 -29.61 16.29
N LYS A 202 18.93 -29.00 17.08
CA LYS A 202 17.48 -28.97 16.81
C LYS A 202 17.07 -28.06 15.66
N THR A 203 17.83 -27.00 15.40
CA THR A 203 17.50 -25.97 14.39
C THR A 203 18.76 -25.40 13.76
N PHE A 204 18.72 -25.04 12.48
CA PHE A 204 19.81 -24.32 11.80
C PHE A 204 19.67 -22.78 11.87
N ASN A 205 18.56 -22.25 12.40
CA ASN A 205 18.34 -20.82 12.51
C ASN A 205 19.20 -20.22 13.62
N ILE A 206 20.21 -19.43 13.24
CA ILE A 206 21.17 -18.81 14.17
C ILE A 206 20.46 -17.91 15.20
N GLU A 207 19.43 -17.16 14.82
CA GLU A 207 18.72 -16.26 15.75
C GLU A 207 18.14 -17.06 16.93
N VAL A 208 17.57 -18.24 16.64
CA VAL A 208 17.04 -19.14 17.67
C VAL A 208 18.16 -19.74 18.52
N LEU A 209 19.27 -20.14 17.91
CA LEU A 209 20.42 -20.70 18.63
C LEU A 209 21.05 -19.67 19.58
N VAL A 210 21.15 -18.42 19.15
CA VAL A 210 21.66 -17.32 20.00
C VAL A 210 20.76 -17.08 21.21
N THR A 211 19.43 -17.16 21.04
CA THR A 211 18.50 -17.03 22.18
C THR A 211 18.60 -18.17 23.20
N GLN A 212 19.15 -19.33 22.84
CA GLN A 212 19.40 -20.42 23.79
C GLN A 212 20.66 -20.16 24.64
N VAL A 213 21.69 -19.57 24.02
CA VAL A 213 22.98 -19.32 24.65
C VAL A 213 22.96 -18.05 25.50
N VAL A 214 22.27 -17.00 25.05
CA VAL A 214 22.34 -15.65 25.62
C VAL A 214 21.08 -15.34 26.44
N CYS A 215 21.23 -14.76 27.63
CA CYS A 215 20.07 -14.37 28.47
C CYS A 215 19.19 -13.29 27.84
N ASN A 216 19.82 -12.29 27.21
CA ASN A 216 19.11 -11.22 26.51
C ASN A 216 19.92 -10.80 25.26
N PRO A 217 19.39 -10.98 24.04
CA PRO A 217 20.10 -10.65 22.81
C PRO A 217 20.33 -9.14 22.64
N ASN A 218 19.58 -8.28 23.32
CA ASN A 218 19.76 -6.84 23.26
C ASN A 218 20.84 -6.32 24.24
N ASN A 219 21.30 -7.17 25.16
CA ASN A 219 22.37 -6.79 26.09
C ASN A 219 23.74 -7.09 25.47
N LYS A 220 24.56 -6.05 25.34
CA LYS A 220 25.93 -6.14 24.82
C LYS A 220 26.76 -7.13 25.65
N ASP A 221 26.73 -7.04 26.97
CA ASP A 221 27.60 -7.87 27.82
C ASP A 221 27.30 -9.36 27.69
N CYS A 222 26.02 -9.71 27.46
CA CYS A 222 25.63 -11.07 27.19
C CYS A 222 26.16 -11.54 25.82
N MET A 223 26.00 -10.75 24.76
CA MET A 223 26.46 -11.13 23.40
C MET A 223 27.99 -11.26 23.27
N PHE A 224 28.75 -10.51 24.07
CA PHE A 224 30.22 -10.58 24.09
C PHE A 224 30.77 -11.64 25.06
N GLY A 225 29.92 -12.43 25.73
CA GLY A 225 30.37 -13.48 26.66
C GLY A 225 30.92 -12.97 27.99
N ASN A 226 30.65 -11.70 28.33
CA ASN A 226 31.07 -11.07 29.60
C ASN A 226 30.04 -11.23 30.72
N CYS A 227 28.86 -11.76 30.42
CA CYS A 227 27.80 -11.97 31.41
C CYS A 227 28.08 -13.23 32.26
N SER A 228 28.12 -13.05 33.57
CA SER A 228 28.33 -14.14 34.54
C SER A 228 27.28 -15.25 34.47
N SER A 229 26.06 -14.95 34.04
CA SER A 229 24.95 -15.91 34.00
C SER A 229 24.88 -16.75 32.73
N CYS A 230 25.48 -16.33 31.61
CA CYS A 230 25.37 -17.05 30.34
C CYS A 230 26.70 -17.44 29.71
N LYS A 231 27.84 -17.03 30.29
CA LYS A 231 29.18 -17.35 29.76
C LYS A 231 29.42 -18.86 29.56
N GLU A 232 28.79 -19.70 30.37
CA GLU A 232 28.94 -21.17 30.32
C GLU A 232 27.80 -21.87 29.57
N LYS A 233 26.79 -21.13 29.10
CA LYS A 233 25.69 -21.74 28.35
C LYS A 233 26.17 -22.16 26.97
N GLN A 234 25.77 -23.36 26.58
CA GLN A 234 26.06 -23.94 25.27
C GLN A 234 24.77 -24.38 24.58
N VAL A 235 24.84 -24.52 23.26
CA VAL A 235 23.73 -25.06 22.48
C VAL A 235 23.53 -26.53 22.84
N GLU A 236 22.29 -26.93 23.10
CA GLU A 236 21.94 -28.32 23.35
C GLU A 236 22.27 -29.18 22.13
N THR A 237 23.11 -30.19 22.34
CA THR A 237 23.59 -31.07 21.28
C THR A 237 23.32 -32.53 21.63
N ASN A 238 22.94 -33.31 20.62
CA ASN A 238 22.70 -34.75 20.75
C ASN A 238 23.78 -35.49 19.95
N ILE A 239 24.80 -36.01 20.64
CA ILE A 239 25.97 -36.62 20.01
C ILE A 239 26.15 -38.02 20.56
N GLU A 240 26.26 -38.99 19.66
CA GLU A 240 26.58 -40.38 19.98
C GLU A 240 28.03 -40.74 19.58
N ASP A 241 28.61 -40.07 18.55
CA ASP A 241 29.99 -40.33 18.10
C ASP A 241 30.71 -39.04 17.63
N PHE A 242 31.75 -38.65 18.35
CA PHE A 242 32.55 -37.45 18.06
C PHE A 242 33.55 -37.61 16.90
N ASN A 243 33.84 -38.84 16.50
CA ASN A 243 34.89 -39.15 15.52
C ASN A 243 34.38 -39.22 14.08
N THR A 244 33.09 -38.99 13.84
CA THR A 244 32.53 -38.97 12.49
C THR A 244 33.20 -37.87 11.65
N GLU A 245 33.82 -38.27 10.53
CA GLU A 245 34.38 -37.32 9.56
C GLU A 245 33.26 -36.58 8.83
N MET A 246 33.43 -35.27 8.69
CA MET A 246 32.49 -34.39 8.03
C MET A 246 33.21 -33.40 7.14
N SER A 247 32.46 -32.90 6.15
CA SER A 247 32.91 -31.81 5.30
C SER A 247 31.90 -30.67 5.33
N TRP A 248 32.41 -29.44 5.43
CA TRP A 248 31.59 -28.24 5.43
C TRP A 248 32.22 -27.13 4.60
N ASN A 249 31.38 -26.21 4.16
CA ASN A 249 31.84 -25.06 3.41
C ASN A 249 32.30 -23.95 4.35
N ARG A 250 33.33 -23.23 3.93
CA ARG A 250 33.82 -22.05 4.65
C ARG A 250 34.32 -21.01 3.66
N TRP A 251 33.98 -19.76 3.90
CA TRP A 251 34.66 -18.63 3.29
C TRP A 251 36.04 -18.46 3.93
N LYS A 252 37.08 -18.51 3.12
CA LYS A 252 38.46 -18.15 3.46
C LYS A 252 38.90 -16.95 2.66
N THR A 253 39.89 -16.26 3.20
CA THR A 253 40.46 -15.06 2.57
C THR A 253 41.82 -15.46 2.03
N GLU A 254 41.96 -15.53 0.71
CA GLU A 254 43.20 -15.93 0.04
C GLU A 254 43.80 -14.73 -0.70
N LYS A 255 45.13 -14.61 -0.69
CA LYS A 255 45.85 -13.63 -1.51
C LYS A 255 46.02 -14.22 -2.91
N GLY A 256 45.53 -13.53 -3.92
CA GLY A 256 45.65 -13.95 -5.32
C GLY A 256 46.10 -12.79 -6.21
N LYS A 257 46.82 -13.11 -7.29
CA LYS A 257 47.19 -12.12 -8.30
C LYS A 257 46.04 -11.97 -9.29
N ARG A 258 45.57 -10.74 -9.52
CA ARG A 258 44.58 -10.43 -10.56
C ARG A 258 45.15 -9.43 -11.55
N THR A 259 44.97 -9.72 -12.84
CA THR A 259 45.20 -8.78 -13.94
C THR A 259 44.04 -7.79 -14.01
N PHE A 260 44.36 -6.51 -13.84
CA PHE A 260 43.42 -5.43 -14.05
C PHE A 260 43.33 -5.09 -15.55
N LYS A 261 42.26 -4.38 -15.96
CA LYS A 261 42.03 -4.01 -17.37
C LYS A 261 43.21 -3.24 -18.02
N ASN A 262 44.11 -2.69 -17.20
CA ASN A 262 45.27 -1.92 -17.63
C ASN A 262 46.54 -2.79 -17.79
N GLY A 263 46.43 -4.12 -17.67
CA GLY A 263 47.58 -5.04 -17.73
C GLY A 263 48.37 -5.18 -16.42
N GLU A 264 48.13 -4.31 -15.43
CA GLU A 264 48.78 -4.40 -14.12
C GLU A 264 48.31 -5.64 -13.34
N ILE A 265 49.27 -6.41 -12.82
CA ILE A 265 49.02 -7.51 -11.88
C ILE A 265 49.16 -6.95 -10.47
N LYS A 266 48.07 -6.91 -9.71
CA LYS A 266 48.12 -6.59 -8.28
C LYS A 266 47.74 -7.80 -7.44
N GLU A 267 48.39 -7.92 -6.30
CA GLU A 267 47.95 -8.83 -5.25
C GLU A 267 46.67 -8.29 -4.64
N VAL A 268 45.59 -9.04 -4.81
CA VAL A 268 44.28 -8.71 -4.29
C VAL A 268 43.90 -9.81 -3.31
N THR A 269 43.36 -9.38 -2.18
CA THR A 269 42.78 -10.29 -1.19
C THR A 269 41.36 -10.63 -1.63
N VAL A 270 41.09 -11.91 -1.91
CA VAL A 270 39.80 -12.36 -2.45
C VAL A 270 39.16 -13.39 -1.50
N PRO A 271 37.88 -13.23 -1.14
CA PRO A 271 37.14 -14.27 -0.43
C PRO A 271 36.86 -15.44 -1.38
N LYS A 272 37.23 -16.65 -0.98
CA LYS A 272 37.01 -17.89 -1.72
C LYS A 272 36.28 -18.88 -0.83
N LYS A 273 35.26 -19.54 -1.37
CA LYS A 273 34.56 -20.62 -0.70
C LYS A 273 35.37 -21.90 -0.88
N THR A 274 35.77 -22.50 0.24
CA THR A 274 36.56 -23.73 0.30
C THR A 274 35.81 -24.78 1.12
N GLN A 275 35.94 -26.04 0.77
CA GLN A 275 35.46 -27.15 1.57
C GLN A 275 36.55 -27.54 2.58
N GLU A 276 36.22 -27.55 3.86
CA GLU A 276 37.08 -28.08 4.93
C GLU A 276 36.55 -29.45 5.35
N ASN A 277 37.47 -30.37 5.66
CA ASN A 277 37.17 -31.67 6.23
C ASN A 277 37.68 -31.72 7.66
N GLY A 278 36.97 -32.41 8.56
CA GLY A 278 37.38 -32.61 9.95
C GLY A 278 36.39 -33.48 10.71
N SER A 279 36.69 -33.79 11.97
CA SER A 279 35.78 -34.57 12.84
C SER A 279 34.61 -33.73 13.35
N LEU A 280 33.55 -34.41 13.81
CA LEU A 280 32.40 -33.79 14.46
C LEU A 280 32.76 -33.02 15.72
N GLY A 281 33.60 -33.57 16.59
CA GLY A 281 34.08 -32.83 17.77
C GLY A 281 34.73 -31.50 17.38
N HIS A 282 35.63 -31.53 16.39
CA HIS A 282 36.33 -30.32 15.93
C HIS A 282 35.41 -29.28 15.29
N LEU A 283 34.38 -29.71 14.55
CA LEU A 283 33.37 -28.80 14.01
C LEU A 283 32.60 -28.11 15.13
N MET A 284 32.25 -28.86 16.17
CA MET A 284 31.47 -28.36 17.29
C MET A 284 32.23 -27.36 18.17
N ASP A 285 33.47 -27.67 18.51
CA ASP A 285 34.31 -26.75 19.28
C ASP A 285 34.42 -25.40 18.56
N ARG A 286 34.66 -25.44 17.25
CA ARG A 286 34.65 -24.23 16.41
C ARG A 286 33.30 -23.55 16.35
N PHE A 287 32.20 -24.31 16.25
CA PHE A 287 30.87 -23.74 16.20
C PHE A 287 30.54 -22.98 17.49
N HIS A 288 30.87 -23.54 18.65
CA HIS A 288 30.72 -22.87 19.94
C HIS A 288 31.65 -21.66 20.08
N ASP A 289 32.89 -21.75 19.60
CA ASP A 289 33.83 -20.64 19.60
C ASP A 289 33.39 -19.47 18.72
N ASP A 290 32.89 -19.75 17.51
CA ASP A 290 32.45 -18.74 16.53
C ASP A 290 31.06 -18.16 16.87
N LEU A 291 30.30 -18.81 17.77
CA LEU A 291 29.03 -18.32 18.31
C LEU A 291 29.24 -17.09 19.20
N TRP A 292 30.36 -17.03 19.91
CA TRP A 292 30.73 -15.88 20.73
C TRP A 292 31.56 -14.89 19.91
N ILE A 293 31.17 -13.61 19.91
CA ILE A 293 31.98 -12.58 19.29
C ILE A 293 33.16 -12.31 20.23
N LYS A 294 34.30 -12.97 19.97
CA LYS A 294 35.56 -12.68 20.65
C LYS A 294 36.00 -11.27 20.26
N GLY A 295 36.06 -10.38 21.26
CA GLY A 295 36.45 -8.97 21.11
C GLY A 295 37.91 -8.80 20.73
#